data_AF-A0A316UID6-F1
#
_entry.id   AF-A0A316UID6-F1
#
_cell.length_a   1.000
_cell.length_b   1.000
_cell.length_c   1.000
_cell.angle_alpha   90.00
_cell.angle_beta   90.00
_cell.angle_gamma   90.00
#
_symmetry.space_group_name_H-M   'P 1'
#
loop_
_entity.id
_entity.type
_entity.pdbx_description
1 polymer ?
#
loop_
_entity_poly.entity_id
_entity_poly.type
_entity_poly.pdbx_seq_one_letter_code
_entity_poly.pdbx_strand_id
1 'polypeptide(L)'
;MTNPIVYFDIAFAGQAAPSRKNGNRIVFELYADKVPKTAENFRALCTGEKDTNEQGVKLAYKGSGFHRVIPKFMCQGGDFTAGNGTGGVSIYGEKFVDEDLTGKHDRPFLLSMANAGPNTNGSQFFITTVPTPHLDGKHVVFGKVLAGKDVVRRIENCPKGEQDKPVEPITIEDAGELPAGTTDFGIEADPSGDKHEDFPEDVEGEDGPEENPSAALAIASDLKAIAGKLFASQNYPLALEKYQKSLRYLNVHSVLPEDSKPELVDEYETTRIAVSLNAALCGIKIGTKASAKVAEKLATSSLSLVEKASKRTGAWDHDSDSHPASVKAKQDMAKAHYRRALALIVQGDLDSAGADLERALSYAPEDAGIKKEKASLADKRRKKVEAQRKQYSKMFG
;
A
#
# COMPACT_ATOMS: atom_id res chain seq x y z
N MET A 1 15.22 -28.63 18.49
CA MET A 1 14.34 -27.66 19.18
C MET A 1 13.40 -27.07 18.14
N THR A 2 12.18 -26.70 18.51
CA THR A 2 11.27 -25.99 17.62
C THR A 2 11.73 -24.55 17.47
N ASN A 3 11.61 -24.00 16.26
CA ASN A 3 11.96 -22.60 15.99
C ASN A 3 11.01 -21.65 16.76
N PRO A 4 11.54 -20.64 17.47
CA PRO A 4 10.72 -19.64 18.16
C PRO A 4 9.89 -18.83 17.17
N ILE A 5 8.70 -18.42 17.61
CA ILE A 5 7.83 -17.50 16.88
C ILE A 5 7.74 -16.21 17.68
N VAL A 6 8.08 -15.09 17.05
CA VAL A 6 8.03 -13.77 17.68
C VAL A 6 7.19 -12.81 16.85
N TYR A 7 6.77 -11.69 17.44
CA TYR A 7 5.97 -10.70 16.75
C TYR A 7 6.45 -9.28 17.00
N PHE A 8 6.11 -8.39 16.06
CA PHE A 8 6.10 -6.95 16.23
C PHE A 8 4.69 -6.41 15.95
N ASP A 9 4.18 -5.56 16.84
CA ASP A 9 3.05 -4.69 16.56
C ASP A 9 3.58 -3.32 16.11
N ILE A 10 3.21 -2.93 14.89
CA ILE A 10 3.72 -1.72 14.25
C ILE A 10 2.72 -0.58 14.38
N ALA A 11 3.21 0.57 14.85
CA ALA A 11 2.49 1.83 14.82
C ALA A 11 2.95 2.67 13.61
N PHE A 12 1.96 3.16 12.86
CA PHE A 12 2.15 4.16 11.81
C PHE A 12 1.51 5.47 12.25
N ALA A 13 2.14 6.62 11.99
CA ALA A 13 1.55 7.93 12.32
C ALA A 13 0.25 8.25 11.54
N GLY A 14 -0.05 7.50 10.48
CA GLY A 14 -1.23 7.68 9.63
C GLY A 14 -2.46 6.86 10.07
N GLN A 15 -3.56 7.00 9.34
CA GLN A 15 -4.76 6.19 9.56
C GLN A 15 -4.45 4.69 9.40
N ALA A 16 -5.03 3.86 10.27
CA ALA A 16 -5.00 2.42 10.11
C ALA A 16 -5.62 2.00 8.77
N ALA A 17 -5.13 0.91 8.18
CA ALA A 17 -5.79 0.32 7.03
C ALA A 17 -7.22 -0.08 7.42
N PRO A 18 -8.26 0.27 6.65
CA PRO A 18 -9.63 -0.11 6.95
C PRO A 18 -9.85 -1.60 7.23
N SER A 19 -9.08 -2.49 6.58
CA SER A 19 -9.11 -3.94 6.83
C SER A 19 -8.45 -4.39 8.14
N ARG A 20 -7.67 -3.53 8.80
CA ARG A 20 -6.89 -3.85 10.00
C ARG A 20 -7.17 -2.87 11.14
N LYS A 21 -8.36 -3.00 11.73
CA LYS A 21 -8.81 -2.11 12.80
C LYS A 21 -8.03 -2.29 14.10
N ASN A 22 -7.47 -3.48 14.37
CA ASN A 22 -6.87 -3.85 15.66
C ASN A 22 -5.39 -4.31 15.61
N GLY A 23 -4.57 -3.74 14.72
CA GLY A 23 -3.10 -3.82 14.83
C GLY A 23 -2.38 -4.21 13.54
N ASN A 24 -1.19 -3.62 13.34
CA ASN A 24 -0.31 -3.94 12.22
C ASN A 24 0.77 -4.93 12.70
N ARG A 25 0.38 -6.20 12.87
CA ARG A 25 1.30 -7.22 13.38
C ARG A 25 2.12 -7.87 12.28
N ILE A 26 3.42 -8.01 12.52
CA ILE A 26 4.33 -8.87 11.76
C ILE A 26 4.75 -10.04 12.65
N VAL A 27 4.67 -11.26 12.15
CA VAL A 27 5.07 -12.47 12.86
C VAL A 27 6.26 -13.10 12.17
N PHE A 28 7.25 -13.53 12.93
CA PHE A 28 8.49 -14.12 12.44
C PHE A 28 8.69 -15.53 12.97
N GLU A 29 9.22 -16.41 12.13
CA GLU A 29 9.90 -17.64 12.55
C GLU A 29 11.39 -17.36 12.66
N LEU A 30 12.03 -17.76 13.75
CA LEU A 30 13.47 -17.64 13.96
C LEU A 30 14.16 -18.99 13.81
N TYR A 31 15.19 -19.09 12.98
CA TYR A 31 15.92 -20.33 12.65
C TYR A 31 16.90 -20.75 13.76
N ALA A 32 16.39 -20.98 14.98
CA ALA A 32 17.18 -21.39 16.14
C ALA A 32 17.86 -22.76 15.95
N ASP A 33 17.35 -23.58 15.03
CA ASP A 33 17.97 -24.84 14.60
C ASP A 33 19.28 -24.64 13.82
N LYS A 34 19.48 -23.48 13.19
CA LYS A 34 20.66 -23.16 12.37
C LYS A 34 21.57 -22.11 13.00
N VAL A 35 20.98 -21.05 13.53
CA VAL A 35 21.67 -19.86 14.08
C VAL A 35 21.18 -19.56 15.50
N PRO A 36 21.44 -20.47 16.46
CA PRO A 36 20.86 -20.40 17.80
C PRO A 36 21.20 -19.12 18.55
N LYS A 37 22.42 -18.56 18.42
CA LYS A 37 22.78 -17.31 19.11
C LYS A 37 22.06 -16.11 18.51
N THR A 38 21.96 -16.06 17.19
CA THR A 38 21.31 -14.97 16.44
C THR A 38 19.81 -14.97 16.69
N ALA A 39 19.18 -16.15 16.64
CA ALA A 39 17.78 -16.34 16.97
C ALA A 39 17.49 -15.97 18.43
N GLU A 40 18.30 -16.43 19.38
CA GLU A 40 18.13 -16.10 20.80
C GLU A 40 18.33 -14.59 21.08
N ASN A 41 19.28 -13.93 20.41
CA ASN A 41 19.46 -12.49 20.51
C ASN A 41 18.19 -11.75 20.08
N PHE A 42 17.65 -12.06 18.90
CA PHE A 42 16.45 -11.40 18.42
C PHE A 42 15.22 -11.71 19.27
N ARG A 43 15.05 -12.97 19.70
CA ARG A 43 13.94 -13.40 20.56
C ARG A 43 13.93 -12.66 21.90
N ALA A 44 15.07 -12.63 22.59
CA ALA A 44 15.22 -11.94 23.86
C ALA A 44 15.02 -10.42 23.75
N LEU A 45 15.44 -9.81 22.62
CA LEU A 45 15.16 -8.39 22.34
C LEU A 45 13.69 -8.14 22.00
N CYS A 46 12.95 -9.13 21.47
CA CYS A 46 11.50 -9.02 21.32
C CYS A 46 10.80 -9.05 22.67
N THR A 47 11.15 -10.00 23.55
CA THR A 47 10.52 -10.14 24.88
C THR A 47 10.94 -9.04 25.85
N GLY A 48 12.15 -8.49 25.70
CA GLY A 48 12.73 -7.56 26.66
C GLY A 48 13.00 -8.22 28.02
N GLU A 49 13.11 -9.55 28.07
CA GLU A 49 13.36 -10.30 29.31
C GLU A 49 14.78 -10.08 29.85
N LYS A 50 15.71 -9.68 28.97
CA LYS A 50 16.99 -9.15 29.38
C LYS A 50 16.71 -7.70 29.73
N ASP A 51 16.78 -7.41 31.03
CA ASP A 51 16.60 -6.07 31.57
C ASP A 51 17.67 -5.09 31.01
N THR A 52 17.96 -4.04 31.75
CA THR A 52 18.98 -3.07 31.42
C THR A 52 20.39 -3.67 31.43
N ASN A 53 21.20 -3.40 30.40
CA ASN A 53 22.62 -3.78 30.39
C ASN A 53 23.44 -2.93 31.38
N GLU A 54 24.74 -3.25 31.54
CA GLU A 54 25.64 -2.54 32.47
C GLU A 54 25.73 -1.03 32.22
N GLN A 55 25.41 -0.57 31.00
CA GLN A 55 25.46 0.83 30.58
C GLN A 55 24.12 1.57 30.74
N GLY A 56 23.10 0.95 31.34
CA GLY A 56 21.81 1.61 31.53
C GLY A 56 20.86 1.52 30.33
N VAL A 57 21.20 0.74 29.30
CA VAL A 57 20.37 0.57 28.10
C VAL A 57 19.40 -0.60 28.25
N LYS A 58 18.11 -0.34 28.08
CA LYS A 58 17.07 -1.38 28.03
C LYS A 58 17.20 -2.21 26.75
N LEU A 59 17.34 -3.53 26.89
CA LEU A 59 17.51 -4.46 25.77
C LEU A 59 16.15 -4.91 25.21
N ALA A 60 15.45 -4.01 24.50
CA ALA A 60 14.14 -4.32 23.93
C ALA A 60 13.89 -3.59 22.61
N TYR A 61 13.20 -4.24 21.66
CA TYR A 61 12.74 -3.62 20.42
C TYR A 61 11.53 -2.71 20.61
N LYS A 62 10.74 -2.90 21.67
CA LYS A 62 9.59 -2.05 22.00
C LYS A 62 10.01 -0.58 22.12
N GLY A 63 9.38 0.27 21.32
CA GLY A 63 9.67 1.71 21.21
C GLY A 63 10.74 2.07 20.19
N SER A 64 11.48 1.09 19.65
CA SER A 64 12.41 1.31 18.54
C SER A 64 11.68 1.46 17.21
N GLY A 65 12.37 1.93 16.16
CA GLY A 65 11.74 2.19 14.87
C GLY A 65 12.55 1.71 13.67
N PHE A 66 11.89 1.73 12.53
CA PHE A 66 12.53 1.55 11.23
C PHE A 66 13.20 2.86 10.83
N HIS A 67 14.52 2.89 10.83
CA HIS A 67 15.30 4.10 10.59
C HIS A 67 15.82 4.20 9.16
N ARG A 68 15.76 3.12 8.37
CA ARG A 68 16.18 3.09 6.97
C ARG A 68 15.31 2.12 6.17
N VAL A 69 14.66 2.60 5.12
CA VAL A 69 13.74 1.82 4.29
C VAL A 69 13.99 2.08 2.82
N ILE A 70 14.42 1.06 2.08
CA ILE A 70 14.73 1.16 0.66
C ILE A 70 13.74 0.27 -0.12
N PRO A 71 12.85 0.86 -0.94
CA PRO A 71 11.94 0.09 -1.80
C PRO A 71 12.67 -0.89 -2.69
N LYS A 72 12.08 -2.06 -2.90
CA LYS A 72 12.66 -3.15 -3.69
C LYS A 72 14.05 -3.55 -3.20
N PHE A 73 14.23 -3.50 -1.89
CA PHE A 73 15.44 -3.97 -1.23
C PHE A 73 15.13 -4.49 0.17
N MET A 74 14.94 -3.60 1.15
CA MET A 74 14.75 -4.01 2.55
C MET A 74 14.19 -2.89 3.45
N CYS A 75 13.68 -3.29 4.61
CA CYS A 75 13.29 -2.43 5.72
C CYS A 75 14.18 -2.72 6.95
N GLN A 76 14.98 -1.75 7.39
CA GLN A 76 15.95 -1.89 8.47
C GLN A 76 15.51 -1.18 9.75
N GLY A 77 15.67 -1.87 10.88
CA GLY A 77 15.30 -1.42 12.21
C GLY A 77 16.26 -1.95 13.29
N GLY A 78 15.82 -1.88 14.55
CA GLY A 78 16.54 -2.49 15.67
C GLY A 78 17.64 -1.64 16.32
N ASP A 79 17.80 -0.38 15.92
CA ASP A 79 18.61 0.58 16.68
C ASP A 79 17.75 1.22 17.78
N PHE A 80 17.72 0.60 18.95
CA PHE A 80 17.00 1.10 20.12
C PHE A 80 17.83 2.02 21.02
N THR A 81 19.08 2.33 20.64
CA THR A 81 19.95 3.22 21.43
C THR A 81 20.04 4.62 20.85
N ALA A 82 20.27 4.74 19.53
CA ALA A 82 20.41 6.01 18.83
C ALA A 82 19.24 6.28 17.86
N GLY A 83 18.52 5.24 17.43
CA GLY A 83 17.36 5.36 16.56
C GLY A 83 17.65 5.85 15.13
N ASN A 84 18.91 5.79 14.69
CA ASN A 84 19.36 6.37 13.42
C ASN A 84 20.34 5.47 12.63
N GLY A 85 20.61 4.27 13.14
CA GLY A 85 21.50 3.29 12.52
C GLY A 85 22.95 3.33 13.02
N THR A 86 23.33 4.29 13.87
CA THR A 86 24.69 4.34 14.45
C THR A 86 24.82 3.56 15.75
N GLY A 87 23.71 3.06 16.30
CA GLY A 87 23.66 2.38 17.59
C GLY A 87 23.32 0.89 17.51
N GLY A 88 22.75 0.39 18.61
CA GLY A 88 22.35 -1.00 18.80
C GLY A 88 23.38 -1.82 19.57
N VAL A 89 22.89 -2.74 20.39
CA VAL A 89 23.68 -3.62 21.27
C VAL A 89 23.00 -4.97 21.36
N SER A 90 23.77 -6.05 21.36
CA SER A 90 23.21 -7.42 21.49
C SER A 90 23.00 -7.79 22.95
N ILE A 91 22.28 -8.89 23.19
CA ILE A 91 22.18 -9.47 24.55
C ILE A 91 23.51 -10.03 25.07
N TYR A 92 24.53 -10.14 24.23
CA TYR A 92 25.85 -10.68 24.54
C TYR A 92 26.92 -9.59 24.73
N GLY A 93 26.56 -8.32 24.60
CA GLY A 93 27.49 -7.19 24.56
C GLY A 93 27.34 -6.36 23.28
N GLU A 94 28.29 -5.45 23.03
CA GLU A 94 28.21 -4.51 21.89
C GLU A 94 28.05 -5.22 20.54
N LYS A 95 28.84 -6.28 20.32
CA LYS A 95 28.87 -7.06 19.07
C LYS A 95 29.00 -8.55 19.34
N PHE A 96 28.50 -9.38 18.41
CA PHE A 96 28.74 -10.82 18.38
C PHE A 96 29.07 -11.33 16.97
N VAL A 97 29.67 -12.52 16.92
CA VAL A 97 30.18 -13.17 15.71
C VAL A 97 29.07 -13.56 14.72
N ASP A 98 29.42 -13.69 13.44
CA ASP A 98 28.55 -14.31 12.43
C ASP A 98 28.43 -15.82 12.73
N GLU A 99 27.22 -16.39 12.66
CA GLU A 99 27.01 -17.84 12.85
C GLU A 99 27.04 -18.59 11.51
N ASP A 100 25.94 -18.61 10.77
CA ASP A 100 25.81 -19.30 9.48
C ASP A 100 25.58 -18.28 8.36
N LEU A 101 26.56 -18.19 7.45
CA LEU A 101 26.54 -17.30 6.29
C LEU A 101 26.17 -18.05 4.98
N THR A 102 25.81 -19.33 5.07
CA THR A 102 25.36 -20.11 3.91
C THR A 102 23.92 -19.82 3.50
N GLY A 103 23.13 -19.24 4.43
CA GLY A 103 21.77 -18.76 4.16
C GLY A 103 21.72 -17.79 2.99
N LYS A 104 20.79 -18.04 2.07
CA LYS A 104 20.60 -17.27 0.84
C LYS A 104 19.49 -16.25 1.00
N HIS A 105 19.72 -15.05 0.50
CA HIS A 105 18.68 -14.02 0.42
C HIS A 105 17.91 -14.17 -0.91
N ASP A 106 17.26 -15.31 -1.08
CA ASP A 106 16.70 -15.78 -2.36
C ASP A 106 15.24 -15.38 -2.61
N ARG A 107 14.58 -14.77 -1.62
CA ARG A 107 13.16 -14.43 -1.64
C ARG A 107 12.86 -13.24 -0.74
N PRO A 108 11.72 -12.54 -0.92
CA PRO A 108 11.28 -11.50 0.02
C PRO A 108 10.96 -12.09 1.39
N PHE A 109 10.88 -11.21 2.39
CA PHE A 109 10.45 -11.49 3.76
C PHE A 109 11.37 -12.39 4.58
N LEU A 110 12.64 -12.54 4.16
CA LEU A 110 13.69 -13.06 5.02
C LEU A 110 14.14 -12.00 6.03
N LEU A 111 14.40 -12.46 7.26
CA LEU A 111 14.92 -11.66 8.36
C LEU A 111 16.43 -11.92 8.50
N SER A 112 17.23 -10.85 8.49
CA SER A 112 18.69 -10.95 8.43
C SER A 112 19.39 -9.85 9.22
N MET A 113 20.60 -10.12 9.72
CA MET A 113 21.34 -9.21 10.59
C MET A 113 21.98 -8.06 9.80
N ALA A 114 21.79 -6.83 10.27
CA ALA A 114 22.60 -5.71 9.81
C ALA A 114 23.95 -5.71 10.57
N ASN A 115 25.03 -5.40 9.85
CA ASN A 115 26.38 -5.35 10.41
C ASN A 115 27.23 -4.27 9.72
N ALA A 116 28.41 -3.99 10.27
CA ALA A 116 29.42 -3.06 9.73
C ALA A 116 30.67 -3.82 9.23
N GLY A 117 30.47 -5.04 8.72
CA GLY A 117 31.54 -5.99 8.36
C GLY A 117 31.52 -7.26 9.22
N PRO A 118 32.44 -8.21 8.97
CA PRO A 118 32.43 -9.52 9.62
C PRO A 118 32.40 -9.43 11.15
N ASN A 119 31.58 -10.26 11.79
CA ASN A 119 31.47 -10.42 13.24
C ASN A 119 31.08 -9.13 14.00
N THR A 120 30.27 -8.28 13.38
CA THR A 120 29.79 -7.03 14.00
C THR A 120 28.26 -6.98 14.15
N ASN A 121 27.65 -8.14 14.41
CA ASN A 121 26.22 -8.24 14.67
C ASN A 121 25.87 -7.60 16.02
N GLY A 122 24.81 -6.79 16.07
CA GLY A 122 24.30 -6.15 17.29
C GLY A 122 22.83 -6.45 17.48
N SER A 123 22.00 -5.42 17.54
CA SER A 123 20.53 -5.55 17.55
C SER A 123 19.86 -5.19 16.22
N GLN A 124 20.57 -4.53 15.31
CA GLN A 124 19.99 -4.09 14.06
C GLN A 124 19.73 -5.27 13.11
N PHE A 125 18.58 -5.21 12.45
CA PHE A 125 18.12 -6.23 11.51
C PHE A 125 17.51 -5.56 10.29
N PHE A 126 17.35 -6.33 9.22
CA PHE A 126 16.51 -5.94 8.10
C PHE A 126 15.59 -7.08 7.66
N ILE A 127 14.44 -6.68 7.12
CA ILE A 127 13.49 -7.56 6.45
C ILE A 127 13.64 -7.31 4.95
N THR A 128 13.99 -8.34 4.18
CA THR A 128 14.07 -8.24 2.71
C THR A 128 12.68 -8.05 2.10
N THR A 129 12.60 -7.34 0.98
CA THR A 129 11.33 -7.14 0.24
C THR A 129 11.39 -7.66 -1.20
N VAL A 130 12.55 -8.15 -1.61
CA VAL A 130 12.86 -8.85 -2.87
C VAL A 130 14.04 -9.80 -2.60
N PRO A 131 14.42 -10.69 -3.54
CA PRO A 131 15.70 -11.40 -3.47
C PRO A 131 16.89 -10.43 -3.46
N THR A 132 17.85 -10.62 -2.55
CA THR A 132 19.04 -9.76 -2.38
C THR A 132 20.35 -10.56 -2.36
N PRO A 133 20.70 -11.31 -3.43
CA PRO A 133 21.84 -12.24 -3.43
C PRO A 133 23.20 -11.57 -3.20
N HIS A 134 23.31 -10.25 -3.41
CA HIS A 134 24.53 -9.48 -3.13
C HIS A 134 24.87 -9.39 -1.63
N LEU A 135 23.93 -9.76 -0.74
CA LEU A 135 24.09 -9.85 0.71
C LEU A 135 24.52 -11.24 1.19
N ASP A 136 24.50 -12.24 0.31
CA ASP A 136 24.91 -13.61 0.64
C ASP A 136 26.37 -13.65 1.10
N GLY A 137 26.65 -14.49 2.10
CA GLY A 137 27.99 -14.62 2.66
C GLY A 137 28.44 -13.42 3.51
N LYS A 138 27.58 -12.41 3.69
CA LYS A 138 27.90 -11.16 4.42
C LYS A 138 26.98 -10.88 5.60
N HIS A 139 25.72 -11.32 5.51
CA HIS A 139 24.70 -11.11 6.53
C HIS A 139 24.07 -12.45 6.91
N VAL A 140 23.91 -12.67 8.22
CA VAL A 140 23.32 -13.90 8.76
C VAL A 140 21.80 -13.86 8.54
N VAL A 141 21.28 -14.74 7.68
CA VAL A 141 19.83 -14.98 7.55
C VAL A 141 19.38 -15.83 8.73
N PHE A 142 18.48 -15.30 9.56
CA PHE A 142 18.10 -15.92 10.82
C PHE A 142 16.60 -16.11 11.03
N GLY A 143 15.78 -15.77 10.04
CA GLY A 143 14.35 -16.03 10.11
C GLY A 143 13.61 -15.63 8.85
N LYS A 144 12.28 -15.66 8.94
CA LYS A 144 11.36 -15.18 7.91
C LYS A 144 10.06 -14.67 8.51
N VAL A 145 9.34 -13.86 7.77
CA VAL A 145 7.96 -13.48 8.10
C VAL A 145 7.02 -14.66 7.84
N LEU A 146 6.18 -14.98 8.81
CA LEU A 146 5.08 -15.95 8.69
C LEU A 146 3.74 -15.26 8.38
N ALA A 147 3.52 -14.07 8.94
CA ALA A 147 2.30 -13.28 8.74
C ALA A 147 2.58 -11.78 8.83
N GLY A 148 1.73 -10.96 8.20
CA GLY A 148 1.92 -9.51 8.14
C GLY A 148 2.83 -9.04 6.99
N LYS A 149 2.89 -9.78 5.88
CA LYS A 149 3.61 -9.36 4.66
C LYS A 149 3.16 -7.98 4.19
N ASP A 150 1.86 -7.72 4.22
CA ASP A 150 1.26 -6.43 3.88
C ASP A 150 1.73 -5.28 4.80
N VAL A 151 1.98 -5.58 6.09
CA VAL A 151 2.55 -4.60 7.03
C VAL A 151 3.98 -4.28 6.62
N VAL A 152 4.79 -5.29 6.28
CA VAL A 152 6.15 -5.07 5.75
C VAL A 152 6.11 -4.24 4.46
N ARG A 153 5.21 -4.58 3.52
CA ARG A 153 5.02 -3.81 2.29
C ARG A 153 4.54 -2.37 2.56
N ARG A 154 3.75 -2.15 3.61
CA ARG A 154 3.34 -0.79 4.04
C ARG A 154 4.52 0.01 4.59
N ILE A 155 5.42 -0.63 5.34
CA ILE A 155 6.69 -0.01 5.76
C ILE A 155 7.50 0.33 4.50
N GLU A 156 7.70 -0.63 3.61
CA GLU A 156 8.44 -0.48 2.36
C GLU A 156 7.92 0.67 1.49
N ASN A 157 6.60 0.89 1.43
CA ASN A 157 5.97 1.88 0.57
C ASN A 157 5.75 3.25 1.26
N CYS A 158 6.26 3.46 2.47
CA CYS A 158 6.15 4.75 3.14
C CYS A 158 6.90 5.86 2.39
N PRO A 159 6.54 7.14 2.55
CA PRO A 159 7.40 8.26 2.13
C PRO A 159 8.72 8.24 2.91
N LYS A 160 9.83 8.56 2.24
CA LYS A 160 11.16 8.69 2.86
C LYS A 160 11.73 10.08 2.64
N GLY A 161 12.52 10.54 3.61
CA GLY A 161 13.32 11.75 3.54
C GLY A 161 14.79 11.42 3.27
N GLU A 162 15.67 12.21 3.87
CA GLU A 162 17.11 12.02 3.77
C GLU A 162 17.54 10.64 4.32
N GLN A 163 18.58 10.05 3.71
CA GLN A 163 19.16 8.75 4.12
C GLN A 163 18.16 7.59 4.16
N ASP A 164 17.12 7.64 3.32
CA ASP A 164 16.06 6.62 3.25
C ASP A 164 15.25 6.46 4.55
N LYS A 165 15.29 7.46 5.44
CA LYS A 165 14.53 7.45 6.69
C LYS A 165 13.04 7.72 6.41
N PRO A 166 12.10 6.94 6.99
CA PRO A 166 10.67 7.27 6.92
C PRO A 166 10.39 8.72 7.35
N VAL A 167 9.62 9.46 6.55
CA VAL A 167 9.24 10.85 6.88
C VAL A 167 8.40 10.88 8.15
N GLU A 168 7.41 9.99 8.21
CA GLU A 168 6.60 9.75 9.39
C GLU A 168 7.19 8.58 10.18
N PRO A 169 7.31 8.68 11.51
CA PRO A 169 7.83 7.59 12.32
C PRO A 169 7.01 6.30 12.15
N ILE A 170 7.75 5.19 12.02
CA ILE A 170 7.23 3.83 12.05
C ILE A 170 7.92 3.11 13.20
N THR A 171 7.16 2.81 14.24
CA THR A 171 7.70 2.29 15.51
C THR A 171 7.15 0.92 15.83
N ILE A 172 7.95 0.11 16.50
CA ILE A 172 7.54 -1.15 17.12
C ILE A 172 6.84 -0.78 18.43
N GLU A 173 5.51 -0.73 18.42
CA GLU A 173 4.69 -0.38 19.57
C GLU A 173 4.74 -1.47 20.64
N ASP A 174 4.74 -2.72 20.22
CA ASP A 174 4.93 -3.89 21.07
C ASP A 174 5.69 -4.99 20.36
N ALA A 175 6.35 -5.84 21.13
CA ALA A 175 7.09 -6.99 20.63
C ALA A 175 7.05 -8.10 21.68
N GLY A 176 7.17 -9.34 21.22
CA GLY A 176 7.17 -10.48 22.14
C GLY A 176 7.32 -11.82 21.45
N GLU A 177 7.25 -12.87 22.26
CA GLU A 177 7.27 -14.26 21.81
C GLU A 177 5.87 -14.86 21.89
N LEU A 178 5.49 -15.62 20.87
CA LEU A 178 4.24 -16.36 20.82
C LEU A 178 4.44 -17.80 21.32
N PRO A 179 3.40 -18.44 21.88
CA PRO A 179 3.50 -19.83 22.32
C PRO A 179 3.99 -20.76 21.20
N ALA A 180 4.90 -21.66 21.55
CA ALA A 180 5.45 -22.61 20.59
C ALA A 180 4.34 -23.42 19.90
N GLY A 181 4.38 -23.49 18.57
CA GLY A 181 3.39 -24.21 17.75
C GLY A 181 2.05 -23.51 17.59
N THR A 182 1.88 -22.26 18.05
CA THR A 182 0.65 -21.51 17.77
C THR A 182 0.46 -21.26 16.28
N THR A 183 -0.78 -21.33 15.83
CA THR A 183 -1.23 -20.85 14.52
C THR A 183 -2.17 -19.64 14.66
N ASP A 184 -2.58 -19.33 15.89
CA ASP A 184 -3.26 -18.09 16.20
C ASP A 184 -2.22 -17.02 16.51
N PHE A 185 -2.10 -16.08 15.58
CA PHE A 185 -1.17 -14.96 15.65
C PHE A 185 -1.80 -13.70 16.24
N GLY A 186 -3.07 -13.75 16.65
CA GLY A 186 -3.82 -12.57 17.07
C GLY A 186 -4.02 -11.56 15.94
N ILE A 187 -3.96 -12.01 14.69
CA ILE A 187 -4.24 -11.20 13.50
C ILE A 187 -5.71 -11.41 13.14
N GLU A 188 -6.50 -10.34 13.24
CA GLU A 188 -7.89 -10.39 12.81
C GLU A 188 -8.00 -10.64 11.31
N ALA A 189 -8.94 -11.51 10.93
CA ALA A 189 -9.25 -11.75 9.53
C ALA A 189 -9.85 -10.49 8.89
N ASP A 190 -9.60 -10.33 7.60
CA ASP A 190 -10.18 -9.23 6.84
C ASP A 190 -11.72 -9.27 6.91
N PRO A 191 -12.39 -8.19 7.39
CA PRO A 191 -13.83 -8.20 7.59
C PRO A 191 -14.64 -8.28 6.28
N SER A 192 -14.01 -8.11 5.12
CA SER A 192 -14.63 -8.30 3.81
C SER A 192 -14.61 -9.75 3.31
N GLY A 193 -13.83 -10.62 3.96
CA GLY A 193 -13.62 -12.00 3.52
C GLY A 193 -12.65 -12.16 2.35
N ASP A 194 -11.92 -11.10 1.99
CA ASP A 194 -10.80 -11.14 1.03
C ASP A 194 -9.71 -12.11 1.51
N LYS A 195 -9.26 -12.99 0.62
CA LYS A 195 -8.25 -14.03 0.88
C LYS A 195 -7.00 -13.89 0.03
N HIS A 196 -6.96 -12.91 -0.87
CA HIS A 196 -5.85 -12.73 -1.79
C HIS A 196 -4.68 -12.04 -1.07
N GLU A 197 -3.45 -12.26 -1.51
CA GLU A 197 -2.31 -11.48 -1.01
C GLU A 197 -2.50 -10.00 -1.36
N ASP A 198 -2.01 -9.08 -0.52
CA ASP A 198 -2.23 -7.65 -0.73
C ASP A 198 -1.47 -7.07 -1.92
N PHE A 199 -0.37 -7.71 -2.30
CA PHE A 199 0.51 -7.36 -3.39
C PHE A 199 0.66 -8.57 -4.32
N PRO A 200 0.48 -8.39 -5.64
CA PRO A 200 0.56 -9.48 -6.61
C PRO A 200 1.88 -10.24 -6.59
N GLU A 201 2.99 -9.54 -6.36
CA GLU A 201 4.34 -10.11 -6.29
C GLU A 201 4.57 -11.05 -5.09
N ASP A 202 3.65 -11.05 -4.13
CA ASP A 202 3.71 -11.90 -2.94
C ASP A 202 2.89 -13.20 -3.09
N VAL A 203 2.19 -13.36 -4.23
CA VAL A 203 1.46 -14.58 -4.57
C VAL A 203 2.45 -15.66 -5.02
N GLU A 204 2.46 -16.79 -4.32
CA GLU A 204 3.34 -17.92 -4.64
C GLU A 204 2.83 -18.72 -5.85
N GLY A 205 3.76 -19.15 -6.71
CA GLY A 205 3.50 -20.04 -7.84
C GLY A 205 4.04 -19.52 -9.18
N GLU A 206 4.46 -20.43 -10.06
CA GLU A 206 5.06 -20.08 -11.37
C GLU A 206 4.04 -19.46 -12.35
N ASP A 207 2.75 -19.75 -12.17
CA ASP A 207 1.64 -19.23 -12.99
C ASP A 207 0.84 -18.14 -12.25
N GLY A 208 1.54 -17.39 -11.39
CA GLY A 208 0.98 -16.32 -10.56
C GLY A 208 0.53 -15.09 -11.36
N PRO A 209 -0.11 -14.11 -10.71
CA PRO A 209 -0.63 -12.91 -11.36
C PRO A 209 0.46 -12.06 -12.02
N GLU A 210 1.74 -12.19 -11.63
CA GLU A 210 2.87 -11.52 -12.29
C GLU A 210 3.15 -12.03 -13.70
N GLU A 211 2.97 -13.33 -13.93
CA GLU A 211 3.27 -13.97 -15.22
C GLU A 211 2.01 -14.19 -16.06
N ASN A 212 0.84 -14.29 -15.41
CA ASN A 212 -0.41 -14.66 -16.07
C ASN A 212 -1.48 -13.55 -15.95
N PRO A 213 -1.77 -12.82 -17.05
CA PRO A 213 -2.80 -11.79 -17.05
C PRO A 213 -4.21 -12.32 -16.72
N SER A 214 -4.51 -13.58 -17.03
CA SER A 214 -5.80 -14.19 -16.70
C SER A 214 -5.94 -14.42 -15.20
N ALA A 215 -4.86 -14.86 -14.54
CA ALA A 215 -4.82 -15.00 -13.08
C ALA A 215 -4.99 -13.63 -12.39
N ALA A 216 -4.26 -12.61 -12.86
CA ALA A 216 -4.41 -11.23 -12.38
C ALA A 216 -5.85 -10.71 -12.54
N LEU A 217 -6.46 -10.94 -13.70
CA LEU A 217 -7.84 -10.54 -13.98
C LEU A 217 -8.86 -11.26 -13.10
N ALA A 218 -8.69 -12.55 -12.86
CA ALA A 218 -9.56 -13.34 -12.01
C ALA A 218 -9.58 -12.81 -10.57
N ILE A 219 -8.40 -12.58 -9.99
CA ILE A 219 -8.26 -12.01 -8.64
C ILE A 219 -8.83 -10.58 -8.59
N ALA A 220 -8.49 -9.75 -9.57
CA ALA A 220 -9.00 -8.38 -9.65
C ALA A 220 -10.53 -8.33 -9.75
N SER A 221 -11.14 -9.28 -10.45
CA SER A 221 -12.59 -9.36 -10.62
C SER A 221 -13.30 -9.80 -9.35
N ASP A 222 -12.72 -10.75 -8.59
CA ASP A 222 -13.24 -11.12 -7.27
C ASP A 222 -13.16 -9.94 -6.28
N LEU A 223 -12.00 -9.26 -6.21
CA LEU A 223 -11.81 -8.07 -5.40
C LEU A 223 -12.79 -6.94 -5.77
N LYS A 224 -13.06 -6.74 -7.06
CA LYS A 224 -14.07 -5.80 -7.56
C LYS A 224 -15.47 -6.18 -7.08
N ALA A 225 -15.81 -7.47 -7.05
CA ALA A 225 -17.10 -7.94 -6.55
C ALA A 225 -17.24 -7.72 -5.03
N ILE A 226 -16.19 -8.02 -4.26
CA ILE A 226 -16.11 -7.74 -2.81
C ILE A 226 -16.29 -6.23 -2.56
N ALA A 227 -15.54 -5.39 -3.26
CA ALA A 227 -15.62 -3.94 -3.15
C ALA A 227 -17.01 -3.40 -3.54
N GLY A 228 -17.68 -4.00 -4.53
CA GLY A 228 -19.05 -3.69 -4.91
C GLY A 228 -20.05 -3.92 -3.78
N LYS A 229 -19.95 -5.06 -3.07
CA LYS A 229 -20.79 -5.36 -1.90
C LYS A 229 -20.54 -4.36 -0.77
N LEU A 230 -19.27 -4.05 -0.49
CA LEU A 230 -18.89 -3.06 0.52
C LEU A 230 -19.43 -1.66 0.19
N PHE A 231 -19.36 -1.27 -1.08
CA PHE A 231 -19.91 -0.01 -1.56
C PHE A 231 -21.43 0.07 -1.35
N ALA A 232 -22.16 -1.01 -1.69
CA ALA A 232 -23.61 -1.08 -1.49
C ALA A 232 -24.00 -0.95 -0.01
N SER A 233 -23.19 -1.52 0.88
CA SER A 233 -23.32 -1.38 2.34
C SER A 233 -22.77 -0.05 2.89
N GLN A 234 -22.42 0.91 2.03
CA GLN A 234 -21.87 2.22 2.38
C GLN A 234 -20.55 2.20 3.17
N ASN A 235 -19.83 1.06 3.17
CA ASN A 235 -18.49 0.97 3.73
C ASN A 235 -17.45 1.43 2.70
N TYR A 236 -17.47 2.75 2.40
CA TYR A 236 -16.63 3.34 1.37
C TYR A 236 -15.11 3.23 1.64
N PRO A 237 -14.59 3.36 2.88
CA PRO A 237 -13.17 3.17 3.15
C PRO A 237 -12.66 1.77 2.78
N LEU A 238 -13.35 0.72 3.23
CA LEU A 238 -12.94 -0.65 2.91
C LEU A 238 -13.18 -0.97 1.42
N ALA A 239 -14.27 -0.47 0.83
CA ALA A 239 -14.50 -0.61 -0.60
C ALA A 239 -13.39 0.04 -1.44
N LEU A 240 -12.93 1.24 -1.04
CA LEU A 240 -11.82 1.93 -1.70
C LEU A 240 -10.54 1.08 -1.62
N GLU A 241 -10.22 0.55 -0.45
CA GLU A 241 -9.05 -0.31 -0.25
C GLU A 241 -9.08 -1.53 -1.18
N LYS A 242 -10.23 -2.21 -1.29
CA LYS A 242 -10.40 -3.38 -2.17
C LYS A 242 -10.38 -3.05 -3.65
N TYR A 243 -10.95 -1.92 -4.07
CA TYR A 243 -10.77 -1.47 -5.46
C TYR A 243 -9.31 -1.09 -5.76
N GLN A 244 -8.60 -0.45 -4.83
CA GLN A 244 -7.18 -0.14 -5.02
C GLN A 244 -6.34 -1.41 -5.11
N LYS A 245 -6.66 -2.45 -4.31
CA LYS A 245 -6.05 -3.77 -4.43
C LYS A 245 -6.33 -4.40 -5.79
N SER A 246 -7.58 -4.39 -6.24
CA SER A 246 -7.96 -4.84 -7.59
C SER A 246 -7.14 -4.15 -8.69
N LEU A 247 -6.92 -2.83 -8.57
CA LEU A 247 -6.05 -2.10 -9.51
C LEU A 247 -4.58 -2.50 -9.42
N ARG A 248 -4.06 -2.84 -8.24
CA ARG A 248 -2.66 -3.33 -8.12
C ARG A 248 -2.49 -4.59 -8.97
N TYR A 249 -3.39 -5.57 -8.82
CA TYR A 249 -3.40 -6.78 -9.65
C TYR A 249 -3.51 -6.46 -11.15
N LEU A 250 -4.40 -5.55 -11.54
CA LEU A 250 -4.54 -5.17 -12.96
C LEU A 250 -3.34 -4.40 -13.52
N ASN A 251 -2.56 -3.72 -12.67
CA ASN A 251 -1.47 -2.86 -13.14
C ASN A 251 -0.14 -3.60 -13.30
N VAL A 252 -0.04 -4.83 -12.79
CA VAL A 252 1.06 -5.75 -13.09
C VAL A 252 1.20 -5.92 -14.60
N HIS A 253 0.10 -6.21 -15.29
CA HIS A 253 0.04 -6.20 -16.76
C HIS A 253 -0.49 -4.87 -17.27
N SER A 254 0.34 -3.84 -17.20
CA SER A 254 -0.01 -2.51 -17.71
C SER A 254 -0.26 -2.52 -19.24
N VAL A 255 0.46 -3.39 -19.95
CA VAL A 255 0.33 -3.74 -21.36
C VAL A 255 0.25 -5.26 -21.43
N LEU A 256 -0.72 -5.78 -22.18
CA LEU A 256 -0.88 -7.23 -22.38
C LEU A 256 0.01 -7.72 -23.53
N PRO A 257 0.43 -9.00 -23.53
CA PRO A 257 1.12 -9.61 -24.67
C PRO A 257 0.36 -9.41 -25.99
N GLU A 258 1.07 -9.18 -27.09
CA GLU A 258 0.45 -8.90 -28.41
C GLU A 258 -0.41 -10.04 -28.94
N ASP A 259 -0.12 -11.28 -28.53
CA ASP A 259 -0.84 -12.51 -28.87
C ASP A 259 -2.02 -12.81 -27.91
N SER A 260 -2.30 -11.91 -26.97
CA SER A 260 -3.44 -12.05 -26.07
C SER A 260 -4.75 -12.14 -26.83
N LYS A 261 -5.64 -13.02 -26.38
CA LYS A 261 -6.98 -13.17 -26.97
C LYS A 261 -7.76 -11.85 -26.89
N PRO A 262 -8.45 -11.41 -27.96
CA PRO A 262 -9.21 -10.17 -27.96
C PRO A 262 -10.20 -10.04 -26.79
N GLU A 263 -10.85 -11.14 -26.41
CA GLU A 263 -11.81 -11.17 -25.29
C GLU A 263 -11.14 -10.86 -23.95
N LEU A 264 -9.93 -11.37 -23.74
CA LEU A 264 -9.14 -11.09 -22.54
C LEU A 264 -8.75 -9.61 -22.49
N VAL A 265 -8.29 -9.06 -23.62
CA VAL A 265 -7.93 -7.62 -23.71
C VAL A 265 -9.14 -6.75 -23.38
N ASP A 266 -10.30 -7.05 -23.97
CA ASP A 266 -11.56 -6.32 -23.73
C ASP A 266 -11.98 -6.39 -22.26
N GLU A 267 -11.96 -7.58 -21.65
CA GLU A 267 -12.37 -7.77 -20.26
C GLU A 267 -11.41 -7.06 -19.29
N TYR A 268 -10.11 -7.16 -19.54
CA TYR A 268 -9.07 -6.55 -18.72
C TYR A 268 -9.17 -5.02 -18.73
N GLU A 269 -9.28 -4.42 -19.91
CA GLU A 269 -9.43 -2.96 -20.05
C GLU A 269 -10.73 -2.46 -19.43
N THR A 270 -11.85 -3.13 -19.72
CA THR A 270 -13.17 -2.76 -19.19
C THR A 270 -13.19 -2.86 -17.67
N THR A 271 -12.59 -3.91 -17.11
CA THR A 271 -12.50 -4.10 -15.67
C THR A 271 -11.61 -3.04 -15.03
N ARG A 272 -10.46 -2.71 -15.62
CA ARG A 272 -9.54 -1.68 -15.10
C ARG A 272 -10.18 -0.28 -15.12
N ILE A 273 -10.92 0.08 -16.16
CA ILE A 273 -11.69 1.33 -16.23
C ILE A 273 -12.78 1.35 -15.15
N ALA A 274 -13.58 0.27 -15.05
CA ALA A 274 -14.67 0.19 -14.09
C ALA A 274 -14.19 0.29 -12.63
N VAL A 275 -13.12 -0.43 -12.28
CA VAL A 275 -12.50 -0.40 -10.96
C VAL A 275 -11.95 0.99 -10.66
N SER A 276 -11.23 1.62 -11.60
CA SER A 276 -10.66 2.97 -11.43
C SER A 276 -11.75 4.01 -11.15
N LEU A 277 -12.81 3.97 -11.95
CA LEU A 277 -13.98 4.82 -11.77
C LEU A 277 -14.59 4.58 -10.39
N ASN A 278 -14.91 3.33 -10.03
CA ASN A 278 -15.61 3.02 -8.77
C ASN A 278 -14.78 3.38 -7.53
N ALA A 279 -13.46 3.14 -7.58
CA ALA A 279 -12.53 3.60 -6.56
C ALA A 279 -12.56 5.13 -6.40
N ALA A 280 -12.54 5.88 -7.51
CA ALA A 280 -12.67 7.34 -7.45
C ALA A 280 -13.98 7.77 -6.77
N LEU A 281 -15.08 7.09 -7.04
CA LEU A 281 -16.36 7.35 -6.38
C LEU A 281 -16.31 7.06 -4.88
N CYS A 282 -15.68 5.97 -4.44
CA CYS A 282 -15.46 5.71 -3.01
C CYS A 282 -14.69 6.86 -2.36
N GLY A 283 -13.59 7.32 -2.97
CA GLY A 283 -12.78 8.43 -2.45
C GLY A 283 -13.59 9.72 -2.30
N ILE A 284 -14.46 10.03 -3.25
CA ILE A 284 -15.38 11.19 -3.17
C ILE A 284 -16.39 11.01 -2.03
N LYS A 285 -16.95 9.80 -1.86
CA LYS A 285 -17.93 9.49 -0.80
C LYS A 285 -17.34 9.52 0.60
N ILE A 286 -16.05 9.21 0.76
CA ILE A 286 -15.33 9.36 2.03
C ILE A 286 -15.18 10.84 2.40
N GLY A 287 -14.99 11.72 1.41
CA GLY A 287 -15.14 13.18 1.57
C GLY A 287 -14.00 13.88 2.31
N THR A 288 -12.89 13.20 2.65
CA THR A 288 -11.69 13.84 3.20
C THR A 288 -10.80 14.37 2.07
N LYS A 289 -10.01 15.42 2.34
CA LYS A 289 -9.03 15.93 1.35
C LYS A 289 -8.05 14.84 0.88
N ALA A 290 -7.64 13.93 1.77
CA ALA A 290 -6.76 12.81 1.41
C ALA A 290 -7.44 11.84 0.44
N SER A 291 -8.68 11.42 0.75
CA SER A 291 -9.45 10.55 -0.14
C SER A 291 -9.83 11.20 -1.46
N ALA A 292 -10.01 12.53 -1.48
CA ALA A 292 -10.28 13.29 -2.70
C ALA A 292 -9.06 13.36 -3.62
N LYS A 293 -7.85 13.53 -3.09
CA LYS A 293 -6.60 13.44 -3.89
C LYS A 293 -6.46 12.07 -4.56
N VAL A 294 -6.77 11.01 -3.82
CA VAL A 294 -6.79 9.65 -4.37
C VAL A 294 -7.82 9.54 -5.49
N ALA A 295 -9.04 10.06 -5.29
CA ALA A 295 -10.09 10.04 -6.29
C ALA A 295 -9.73 10.82 -7.57
N GLU A 296 -9.09 11.99 -7.44
CA GLU A 296 -8.61 12.78 -8.57
C GLU A 296 -7.60 12.01 -9.42
N LYS A 297 -6.61 11.37 -8.78
CA LYS A 297 -5.61 10.54 -9.46
C LYS A 297 -6.27 9.39 -10.21
N LEU A 298 -7.18 8.66 -9.56
CA LEU A 298 -7.89 7.52 -10.15
C LEU A 298 -8.78 7.93 -11.32
N ALA A 299 -9.51 9.04 -11.19
CA ALA A 299 -10.33 9.59 -12.27
C ALA A 299 -9.45 10.03 -13.46
N THR A 300 -8.30 10.65 -13.21
CA THR A 300 -7.34 11.02 -14.25
C THR A 300 -6.77 9.79 -14.96
N SER A 301 -6.38 8.75 -14.22
CA SER A 301 -5.95 7.48 -14.81
C SER A 301 -7.06 6.85 -15.66
N SER A 302 -8.32 6.91 -15.22
CA SER A 302 -9.45 6.37 -15.99
C SER A 302 -9.65 7.09 -17.33
N LEU A 303 -9.39 8.41 -17.42
CA LEU A 303 -9.44 9.13 -18.71
C LEU A 303 -8.43 8.55 -19.71
N SER A 304 -7.17 8.38 -19.29
CA SER A 304 -6.14 7.80 -20.15
C SER A 304 -6.47 6.37 -20.57
N LEU A 305 -7.06 5.57 -19.68
CA LEU A 305 -7.49 4.21 -20.00
C LEU A 305 -8.63 4.20 -21.02
N VAL A 306 -9.62 5.07 -20.88
CA VAL A 306 -10.72 5.18 -21.86
C VAL A 306 -10.17 5.65 -23.21
N GLU A 307 -9.25 6.61 -23.26
CA GLU A 307 -8.63 7.04 -24.52
C GLU A 307 -7.91 5.89 -25.24
N LYS A 308 -7.16 5.06 -24.50
CA LYS A 308 -6.47 3.89 -25.06
C LYS A 308 -7.47 2.87 -25.61
N ALA A 309 -8.49 2.51 -24.82
CA ALA A 309 -9.53 1.57 -25.23
C ALA A 309 -10.30 2.09 -26.45
N SER A 310 -10.60 3.39 -26.51
CA SER A 310 -11.28 4.03 -27.64
C SER A 310 -10.47 3.96 -28.93
N LYS A 311 -9.14 4.16 -28.88
CA LYS A 311 -8.28 4.02 -30.07
C LYS A 311 -8.30 2.60 -30.61
N ARG A 312 -8.23 1.59 -29.73
CA ARG A 312 -8.25 0.18 -30.11
C ARG A 312 -9.58 -0.25 -30.73
N THR A 313 -10.68 0.25 -30.17
CA THR A 313 -12.04 -0.12 -30.59
C THR A 313 -12.58 0.75 -31.73
N GLY A 314 -11.83 1.74 -32.22
CA GLY A 314 -12.32 2.71 -33.19
C GLY A 314 -13.50 3.54 -32.68
N ALA A 315 -13.64 3.71 -31.36
CA ALA A 315 -14.82 4.32 -30.75
C ALA A 315 -15.09 5.76 -31.21
N TRP A 316 -14.05 6.46 -31.70
CA TRP A 316 -14.18 7.83 -32.23
C TRP A 316 -14.29 7.89 -33.76
N ASP A 317 -14.12 6.76 -34.45
CA ASP A 317 -14.16 6.67 -35.92
C ASP A 317 -15.59 6.47 -36.45
N HIS A 318 -16.52 6.11 -35.56
CA HIS A 318 -17.92 5.93 -35.89
C HIS A 318 -18.68 7.24 -35.81
N ASP A 319 -19.25 7.65 -36.93
CA ASP A 319 -19.96 8.93 -37.12
C ASP A 319 -21.36 8.98 -36.47
N SER A 320 -21.68 8.08 -35.54
CA SER A 320 -23.00 8.07 -34.89
C SER A 320 -22.96 7.78 -33.39
N ASP A 321 -23.80 8.51 -32.66
CA ASP A 321 -24.12 8.34 -31.23
C ASP A 321 -24.73 6.97 -30.88
N SER A 322 -24.81 6.03 -31.82
CA SER A 322 -25.47 4.73 -31.65
C SER A 322 -24.51 3.54 -31.55
N HIS A 323 -23.24 3.69 -31.97
CA HIS A 323 -22.30 2.57 -31.92
C HIS A 323 -21.95 2.22 -30.46
N PRO A 324 -22.06 0.94 -30.02
CA PRO A 324 -21.88 0.57 -28.62
C PRO A 324 -20.54 1.02 -28.01
N ALA A 325 -19.44 0.91 -28.75
CA ALA A 325 -18.12 1.36 -28.31
C ALA A 325 -18.06 2.88 -28.11
N SER A 326 -18.67 3.66 -29.01
CA SER A 326 -18.74 5.12 -28.94
C SER A 326 -19.61 5.59 -27.77
N VAL A 327 -20.78 4.95 -27.57
CA VAL A 327 -21.67 5.22 -26.45
C VAL A 327 -20.96 4.95 -25.13
N LYS A 328 -20.30 3.80 -25.00
CA LYS A 328 -19.59 3.40 -23.79
C LYS A 328 -18.41 4.34 -23.48
N ALA A 329 -17.62 4.70 -24.49
CA ALA A 329 -16.51 5.64 -24.34
C ALA A 329 -17.00 7.02 -23.85
N LYS A 330 -18.06 7.58 -24.46
CA LYS A 330 -18.66 8.85 -24.02
C LYS A 330 -19.15 8.77 -22.58
N GLN A 331 -19.84 7.69 -22.20
CA GLN A 331 -20.32 7.49 -20.84
C GLN A 331 -19.17 7.43 -19.81
N ASP A 332 -18.11 6.68 -20.11
CA ASP A 332 -16.99 6.53 -19.19
C ASP A 332 -16.14 7.81 -19.11
N MET A 333 -15.95 8.53 -20.23
CA MET A 333 -15.35 9.88 -20.24
C MET A 333 -16.15 10.88 -19.38
N ALA A 334 -17.48 10.92 -19.56
CA ALA A 334 -18.35 11.80 -18.77
C ALA A 334 -18.22 11.48 -17.27
N LYS A 335 -18.26 10.20 -16.89
CA LYS A 335 -18.10 9.75 -15.49
C LYS A 335 -16.75 10.12 -14.93
N ALA A 336 -15.67 9.93 -15.69
CA ALA A 336 -14.31 10.22 -15.25
C ALA A 336 -14.11 11.71 -14.98
N HIS A 337 -14.48 12.58 -15.93
CA HIS A 337 -14.43 14.03 -15.75
C HIS A 337 -15.32 14.49 -14.59
N TYR A 338 -16.55 13.99 -14.51
CA TYR A 338 -17.46 14.35 -13.43
C TYR A 338 -16.90 13.96 -12.05
N ARG A 339 -16.37 12.73 -11.91
CA ARG A 339 -15.76 12.28 -10.64
C ARG A 339 -14.52 13.09 -10.30
N ARG A 340 -13.68 13.44 -11.28
CA ARG A 340 -12.52 14.32 -11.06
C ARG A 340 -12.95 15.71 -10.59
N ALA A 341 -13.99 16.29 -11.19
CA ALA A 341 -14.56 17.57 -10.73
C ALA A 341 -15.02 17.50 -9.27
N LEU A 342 -15.76 16.45 -8.90
CA LEU A 342 -16.22 16.27 -7.50
C LEU A 342 -15.04 16.17 -6.53
N ALA A 343 -13.98 15.45 -6.90
CA ALA A 343 -12.77 15.36 -6.09
C ALA A 343 -12.08 16.74 -5.94
N LEU A 344 -11.95 17.52 -7.02
CA LEU A 344 -11.39 18.87 -7.00
C LEU A 344 -12.22 19.84 -6.14
N ILE A 345 -13.55 19.72 -6.16
CA ILE A 345 -14.45 20.48 -5.30
C ILE A 345 -14.17 20.21 -3.82
N VAL A 346 -14.01 18.94 -3.42
CA VAL A 346 -13.67 18.56 -2.03
C VAL A 346 -12.31 19.14 -1.62
N GLN A 347 -11.38 19.25 -2.57
CA GLN A 347 -10.07 19.86 -2.34
C GLN A 347 -10.10 21.40 -2.30
N GLY A 348 -11.18 22.02 -2.80
CA GLY A 348 -11.35 23.48 -2.86
C GLY A 348 -10.84 24.14 -4.14
N ASP A 349 -10.41 23.34 -5.12
CA ASP A 349 -10.06 23.78 -6.47
C ASP A 349 -11.31 23.86 -7.35
N LEU A 350 -12.01 24.98 -7.18
CA LEU A 350 -13.27 25.22 -7.89
C LEU A 350 -13.08 25.58 -9.36
N ASP A 351 -11.89 26.00 -9.78
CA ASP A 351 -11.63 26.44 -11.14
C ASP A 351 -11.43 25.23 -12.05
N SER A 352 -10.49 24.35 -11.67
CA SER A 352 -10.26 23.08 -12.36
C SER A 352 -11.52 22.21 -12.36
N ALA A 353 -12.27 22.19 -11.25
CA ALA A 353 -13.55 21.48 -11.19
C ALA A 353 -14.56 21.96 -12.24
N GLY A 354 -14.60 23.26 -12.52
CA GLY A 354 -15.52 23.82 -13.52
C GLY A 354 -15.16 23.38 -14.94
N ALA A 355 -13.87 23.36 -15.26
CA ALA A 355 -13.37 22.88 -16.55
C ALA A 355 -13.71 21.40 -16.75
N ASP A 356 -13.57 20.57 -15.71
CA ASP A 356 -13.96 19.16 -15.79
C ASP A 356 -15.48 18.97 -15.93
N LEU A 357 -16.32 19.77 -15.27
CA LEU A 357 -17.77 19.71 -15.47
C LEU A 357 -18.18 20.08 -16.91
N GLU A 358 -17.50 21.05 -17.51
CA GLU A 358 -17.69 21.42 -18.91
C GLU A 358 -17.30 20.29 -19.86
N ARG A 359 -16.14 19.67 -19.59
CA ARG A 359 -15.68 18.52 -20.36
C ARG A 359 -16.63 17.34 -20.20
N ALA A 360 -17.13 17.08 -19.00
CA ALA A 360 -18.13 16.03 -18.75
C ALA A 360 -19.43 16.27 -19.55
N LEU A 361 -19.94 17.52 -19.58
CA LEU A 361 -21.12 17.88 -20.38
C LEU A 361 -20.87 17.76 -21.89
N SER A 362 -19.64 17.94 -22.37
CA SER A 362 -19.35 17.72 -23.80
C SER A 362 -19.55 16.27 -24.23
N TYR A 363 -19.44 15.31 -23.31
CA TYR A 363 -19.71 13.88 -23.56
C TYR A 363 -21.12 13.45 -23.16
N ALA A 364 -21.76 14.14 -22.21
CA ALA A 364 -23.12 13.87 -21.76
C ALA A 364 -23.94 15.18 -21.61
N PRO A 365 -24.36 15.81 -22.73
CA PRO A 365 -24.98 17.14 -22.71
C PRO A 365 -26.29 17.20 -21.94
N GLU A 366 -27.01 16.08 -21.84
CA GLU A 366 -28.32 16.00 -21.18
C GLU A 366 -28.28 15.46 -19.75
N ASP A 367 -27.10 15.24 -19.18
CA ASP A 367 -26.99 14.74 -17.81
C ASP A 367 -27.40 15.81 -16.78
N ALA A 368 -28.56 15.58 -16.15
CA ALA A 368 -29.13 16.49 -15.15
C ALA A 368 -28.25 16.61 -13.89
N GLY A 369 -27.51 15.55 -13.53
CA GLY A 369 -26.62 15.54 -12.37
C GLY A 369 -25.42 16.46 -12.58
N ILE A 370 -24.79 16.40 -13.76
CA ILE A 370 -23.67 17.26 -14.12
C ILE A 370 -24.13 18.72 -14.22
N LYS A 371 -25.28 18.98 -14.89
CA LYS A 371 -25.87 20.35 -14.97
C LYS A 371 -26.12 20.94 -13.58
N LYS A 372 -26.69 20.15 -12.66
CA LYS A 372 -26.96 20.57 -11.28
C LYS A 372 -25.67 20.89 -10.51
N GLU A 373 -24.64 20.06 -10.61
CA GLU A 373 -23.38 20.31 -9.91
C GLU A 373 -22.68 21.57 -10.46
N LYS A 374 -22.70 21.78 -11.78
CA LYS A 374 -22.15 23.00 -12.41
C LYS A 374 -22.84 24.26 -11.89
N ALA A 375 -24.17 24.24 -11.76
CA ALA A 375 -24.91 25.35 -11.16
C ALA A 375 -24.51 25.57 -9.69
N SER A 376 -24.39 24.50 -8.89
CA SER A 376 -23.94 24.58 -7.50
C SER A 376 -22.52 25.14 -7.37
N LEU A 377 -21.63 24.85 -8.32
CA LEU A 377 -20.26 25.35 -8.32
C LEU A 377 -20.19 26.88 -8.44
N ALA A 378 -21.08 27.49 -9.24
CA ALA A 378 -21.14 28.95 -9.37
C ALA A 378 -21.45 29.62 -8.02
N ASP A 379 -22.38 29.05 -7.25
CA ASP A 379 -22.68 29.52 -5.89
C ASP A 379 -21.50 29.32 -4.93
N LYS A 380 -20.80 28.18 -5.01
CA LYS A 380 -19.59 27.92 -4.21
C LYS A 380 -18.48 28.94 -4.50
N ARG A 381 -18.25 29.28 -5.78
CA ARG A 381 -17.29 30.32 -6.20
C ARG A 381 -17.66 31.69 -5.65
N ARG A 382 -18.93 32.10 -5.78
CA ARG A 382 -19.43 33.38 -5.25
C ARG A 382 -19.16 33.49 -3.74
N LYS A 383 -19.52 32.46 -2.98
CA LYS A 383 -19.30 32.42 -1.51
C LYS A 383 -17.82 32.48 -1.14
N LYS A 384 -16.93 31.82 -1.91
CA LYS A 384 -15.47 31.87 -1.68
C LYS A 384 -14.92 33.28 -1.85
N VAL A 385 -15.32 33.99 -2.92
CA VAL A 385 -14.90 35.38 -3.18
C VAL A 385 -15.43 36.33 -2.08
N GLU A 386 -16.69 36.19 -1.68
CA GLU A 386 -17.26 36.99 -0.59
C GLU A 386 -16.52 36.78 0.74
N ALA A 387 -16.15 35.53 1.07
CA ALA A 387 -15.38 35.22 2.26
C ALA A 387 -13.97 35.83 2.22
N GLN A 388 -13.27 35.72 1.08
CA GLN A 388 -11.96 36.33 0.88
C GLN A 388 -12.00 37.85 1.02
N ARG A 389 -13.01 38.51 0.43
CA ARG A 389 -13.22 39.97 0.57
C ARG A 389 -13.43 40.38 2.03
N LYS A 390 -14.25 39.63 2.78
CA LYS A 390 -14.47 39.87 4.22
C LYS A 390 -13.19 39.68 5.05
N GLN A 391 -12.39 38.66 4.73
CA GLN A 391 -11.12 38.42 5.43
C GLN A 391 -10.12 39.54 5.15
N TYR A 392 -9.98 39.95 3.89
CA TYR A 392 -9.11 41.06 3.49
C TYR A 392 -9.52 42.37 4.18
N SER A 393 -10.83 42.68 4.19
CA SER A 393 -11.36 43.87 4.86
C SER A 393 -11.11 43.89 6.38
N LYS A 394 -10.92 42.73 7.04
CA LYS A 394 -10.58 42.64 8.47
C LYS A 394 -9.09 42.74 8.76
N MET A 395 -8.24 42.48 7.77
CA MET A 395 -6.78 42.55 7.91
C MET A 395 -6.23 43.96 7.63
N PHE A 396 -6.96 44.75 6.85
CA PHE A 396 -6.51 46.05 6.33
C PHE A 396 -7.48 47.21 6.59
N GLY A 397 -8.59 46.95 7.27
CA GLY A 397 -9.51 47.96 7.81
C GLY A 397 -9.66 47.73 9.30
#